data_AF-A0A8B7BHZ1-F1
#
_entry.id   AF-A0A8B7BHZ1-F1
#
_cell.length_a   1.000
_cell.length_b   1.000
_cell.length_c   1.000
_cell.angle_alpha   90.00
_cell.angle_beta   90.00
_cell.angle_gamma   90.00
#
_symmetry.space_group_name_H-M   'P 1'
#
loop_
_entity.id
_entity.type
_entity.pdbx_description
1 polymer ?
#
loop_
_entity_poly.entity_id
_entity_poly.type
_entity_poly.pdbx_seq_one_letter_code
_entity_poly.pdbx_strand_id
1 'polypeptide(L)'
;MNLDLALYVDEPPIPTESSSPTDKASYERWEQSNRLSLILIKSHISKGIRGSIPDYYKAKDFMKAIEEQFINSNKALASTLIKKLSDMRHNGSKGVRQHNMEIRDIAAQLRGLET
;
A
#
# COMPACT_ATOMS: atom_id res chain seq x y z
N MET A 1 21.88 6.11 -13.25
CA MET A 1 21.61 4.89 -12.45
C MET A 1 20.14 4.59 -12.58
N ASN A 2 19.75 3.35 -12.91
CA ASN A 2 18.33 3.00 -12.96
C ASN A 2 17.83 2.67 -11.55
N LEU A 3 16.93 3.49 -11.01
CA LEU A 3 16.53 3.42 -9.61
C LEU A 3 15.52 2.31 -9.35
N ASP A 4 14.62 2.07 -10.30
CA ASP A 4 13.46 1.17 -10.19
C ASP A 4 13.69 -0.22 -10.78
N LEU A 5 14.92 -0.53 -11.22
CA LEU A 5 15.29 -1.81 -11.82
C LEU A 5 14.81 -3.00 -10.98
N ALA A 6 15.01 -2.94 -9.66
CA ALA A 6 14.62 -4.00 -8.72
C ALA A 6 13.09 -4.17 -8.54
N LEU A 7 12.27 -3.24 -9.06
CA LEU A 7 10.81 -3.37 -9.02
C LEU A 7 10.26 -4.23 -10.17
N TYR A 8 10.94 -4.26 -11.32
CA TYR A 8 10.48 -4.98 -12.51
C TYR A 8 11.33 -6.21 -12.85
N VAL A 9 12.60 -6.24 -12.43
CA VAL A 9 13.52 -7.37 -12.67
C VAL A 9 13.60 -8.23 -11.41
N ASP A 10 13.43 -9.54 -11.58
CA ASP A 10 13.57 -10.50 -10.49
C ASP A 10 15.01 -10.54 -9.96
N GLU A 11 15.16 -10.97 -8.70
CA GLU A 11 16.46 -11.04 -8.05
C GLU A 11 17.42 -11.94 -8.86
N PRO A 12 18.55 -11.41 -9.34
CA PRO A 12 19.53 -12.22 -10.03
C PRO A 12 20.18 -13.20 -9.05
N PRO A 13 20.70 -14.34 -9.54
CA PRO A 13 21.38 -15.31 -8.69
C PRO A 13 22.52 -14.66 -7.90
N ILE A 14 22.64 -15.01 -6.62
CA ILE A 14 23.72 -14.54 -5.76
C ILE A 14 25.06 -14.93 -6.41
N PRO A 15 25.96 -13.96 -6.70
CA PRO A 15 27.23 -14.26 -7.31
C PRO A 15 28.10 -15.13 -6.40
N THR A 16 28.78 -16.09 -7.00
CA THR A 16 29.79 -16.93 -6.35
C THR A 16 31.19 -16.50 -6.81
N GLU A 17 32.24 -17.07 -6.21
CA GLU A 17 33.62 -16.78 -6.62
C GLU A 17 33.84 -17.07 -8.11
N SER A 18 33.22 -18.14 -8.63
CA SER A 18 33.24 -18.56 -10.04
C SER A 18 32.36 -17.73 -10.98
N SER A 19 31.51 -16.82 -10.48
CA SER A 19 30.65 -16.01 -11.34
C SER A 19 31.45 -15.06 -12.21
N SER A 20 30.95 -14.82 -13.43
CA SER A 20 31.61 -13.92 -14.37
C SER A 20 31.58 -12.46 -13.86
N PRO A 21 32.49 -11.59 -14.34
CA PRO A 21 32.45 -10.17 -14.01
C PRO A 21 31.10 -9.51 -14.34
N THR A 22 30.45 -9.96 -15.42
CA THR A 22 29.13 -9.46 -15.86
C THR A 22 28.01 -9.85 -14.90
N ASP A 23 28.03 -11.07 -14.36
CA ASP A 23 27.03 -11.53 -13.39
C ASP A 23 27.15 -10.75 -12.08
N LYS A 24 28.39 -10.58 -11.60
CA LYS A 24 28.70 -9.78 -10.40
C LYS A 24 28.21 -8.34 -10.57
N ALA A 25 28.50 -7.70 -11.71
CA ALA A 25 28.06 -6.34 -12.00
C ALA A 25 26.53 -6.23 -12.12
N SER A 26 25.86 -7.24 -12.64
CA SER A 26 24.39 -7.27 -12.77
C SER A 26 23.71 -7.37 -11.40
N TYR A 27 24.22 -8.25 -10.52
CA TYR A 27 23.75 -8.35 -9.15
C TYR A 27 23.97 -7.05 -8.37
N GLU A 28 25.17 -6.45 -8.46
CA GLU A 28 25.47 -5.20 -7.77
C GLU A 28 24.54 -4.05 -8.21
N ARG A 29 24.26 -3.93 -9.51
CA ARG A 29 23.31 -2.95 -10.04
C ARG A 29 21.89 -3.17 -9.53
N TRP A 30 21.44 -4.43 -9.49
CA TRP A 30 20.13 -4.78 -8.94
C TRP A 30 20.06 -4.47 -7.45
N GLU A 31 21.07 -4.84 -6.68
CA GLU A 31 21.13 -4.62 -5.23
C GLU A 31 21.15 -3.14 -4.86
N GLN A 32 21.91 -2.34 -5.62
CA GLN A 32 21.94 -0.90 -5.42
C GLN A 32 20.57 -0.25 -5.72
N SER A 33 19.91 -0.69 -6.80
CA SER A 33 18.54 -0.26 -7.14
C SER A 33 17.54 -0.67 -6.05
N ASN A 34 17.63 -1.91 -5.55
CA ASN A 34 16.79 -2.46 -4.50
C ASN A 34 16.85 -1.61 -3.23
N ARG A 35 18.07 -1.35 -2.73
CA ARG A 35 18.30 -0.55 -1.53
C ARG A 35 17.79 0.88 -1.67
N LEU A 36 18.08 1.54 -2.79
CA LEU A 36 17.66 2.92 -3.01
C LEU A 36 16.13 3.04 -3.17
N SER A 37 15.51 2.10 -3.89
CA SER A 37 14.05 2.03 -4.00
C SER A 37 13.39 1.91 -2.64
N LEU A 38 13.88 1.01 -1.77
CA LEU A 38 13.36 0.87 -0.41
C LEU A 38 13.45 2.15 0.40
N ILE A 39 14.58 2.85 0.36
CA ILE A 39 14.76 4.12 1.08
C ILE A 39 13.75 5.15 0.58
N LEU A 40 13.62 5.27 -0.74
CA LEU A 40 12.71 6.23 -1.36
C LEU A 40 11.26 5.94 -0.95
N ILE A 41 10.79 4.70 -1.14
CA ILE A 41 9.42 4.30 -0.79
C ILE A 41 9.16 4.54 0.70
N LYS A 42 10.07 4.09 1.59
CA LYS A 42 9.93 4.28 3.06
C LYS A 42 9.90 5.75 3.49
N SER A 43 10.47 6.65 2.69
CA SER A 43 10.48 8.09 2.97
C SER A 43 9.18 8.79 2.55
N HIS A 44 8.47 8.24 1.57
CA HIS A 44 7.24 8.82 1.01
C HIS A 44 5.94 8.24 1.60
N ILE A 45 6.00 7.11 2.28
CA ILE A 45 4.84 6.54 2.96
C ILE A 45 4.66 7.11 4.37
N SER A 46 3.41 7.15 4.84
CA SER A 46 3.09 7.62 6.20
C SER A 46 3.65 6.67 7.26
N LYS A 47 3.94 7.20 8.46
CA LYS A 47 4.41 6.40 9.60
C LYS A 47 3.43 5.29 9.99
N GLY A 48 2.12 5.52 9.81
CA GLY A 48 1.09 4.52 10.09
C GLY A 48 1.22 3.30 9.18
N ILE A 49 1.33 3.52 7.86
CA ILE A 49 1.54 2.45 6.87
C ILE A 49 2.87 1.75 7.13
N ARG A 50 3.94 2.51 7.33
CA ARG A 50 5.28 1.98 7.62
C ARG A 50 5.30 1.11 8.88
N GLY A 51 4.56 1.48 9.92
CA GLY A 51 4.49 0.72 11.18
C GLY A 51 3.60 -0.53 11.09
N SER A 52 2.67 -0.59 10.15
CA SER A 52 1.79 -1.75 9.95
C SER A 52 2.38 -2.87 9.08
N ILE A 53 3.49 -2.60 8.39
CA ILE A 53 4.12 -3.53 7.46
C ILE A 53 5.43 -4.03 8.08
N PRO A 54 5.71 -5.36 8.05
CA PRO A 54 7.01 -5.90 8.44
C PRO A 54 8.17 -5.25 7.66
N ASP A 55 9.40 -5.38 8.17
CA ASP A 55 10.53 -4.92 7.39
C ASP A 55 10.85 -5.92 6.26
N TYR A 56 11.07 -5.41 5.05
CA TYR A 56 11.40 -6.20 3.87
C TYR A 56 12.74 -5.76 3.30
N TYR A 57 13.55 -6.74 2.91
CA TYR A 57 14.82 -6.51 2.23
C TYR A 57 14.64 -6.22 0.73
N LYS A 58 13.57 -6.71 0.12
CA LYS A 58 13.28 -6.51 -1.30
C LYS A 58 12.26 -5.40 -1.48
N ALA A 59 12.58 -4.43 -2.33
CA ALA A 59 11.71 -3.31 -2.67
C ALA A 59 10.39 -3.79 -3.29
N LYS A 60 10.45 -4.81 -4.16
CA LYS A 60 9.28 -5.41 -4.82
C LYS A 60 8.31 -6.02 -3.80
N ASP A 61 8.81 -6.77 -2.83
CA ASP A 61 7.98 -7.37 -1.77
C ASP A 61 7.41 -6.29 -0.84
N PHE A 62 8.21 -5.27 -0.51
CA PHE A 62 7.74 -4.14 0.28
C PHE A 62 6.59 -3.38 -0.41
N MET A 63 6.70 -3.16 -1.72
CA MET A 63 5.64 -2.53 -2.52
C MET A 63 4.37 -3.37 -2.54
N LYS A 64 4.49 -4.69 -2.70
CA LYS A 64 3.34 -5.60 -2.64
C LYS A 64 2.65 -5.57 -1.28
N ALA A 65 3.42 -5.55 -0.19
CA ALA A 65 2.87 -5.45 1.15
C ALA A 65 2.16 -4.11 1.39
N ILE A 66 2.65 -3.02 0.80
CA ILE A 66 1.96 -1.72 0.81
C ILE A 66 0.61 -1.83 0.09
N GLU A 67 0.58 -2.39 -1.11
CA GLU A 67 -0.65 -2.60 -1.89
C GLU A 67 -1.69 -3.41 -1.11
N GLU A 68 -1.27 -4.54 -0.53
CA GLU A 68 -2.13 -5.39 0.31
C GLU A 68 -2.68 -4.62 1.52
N GLN A 69 -1.84 -3.80 2.18
CA GLN A 69 -2.27 -2.99 3.32
C GLN A 69 -3.31 -1.93 2.92
N PHE A 70 -3.17 -1.30 1.75
CA PHE A 70 -4.16 -0.37 1.22
C PHE A 70 -5.50 -1.06 0.91
N ILE A 71 -5.46 -2.23 0.27
CA ILE A 71 -6.66 -3.04 -0.02
C ILE A 71 -7.38 -3.39 1.29
N ASN A 72 -6.65 -3.87 2.29
CA ASN A 72 -7.22 -4.23 3.60
C ASN A 72 -7.80 -3.02 4.33
N SER A 73 -7.11 -1.88 4.30
CA SER A 73 -7.60 -0.63 4.89
C SER A 73 -8.91 -0.16 4.23
N ASN A 74 -8.99 -0.18 2.90
CA ASN A 74 -10.20 0.20 2.17
C ASN A 74 -11.37 -0.75 2.48
N LYS A 75 -11.13 -2.06 2.55
CA LYS A 75 -12.14 -3.05 2.95
C LYS A 75 -12.64 -2.84 4.38
N ALA A 76 -11.75 -2.54 5.32
CA ALA A 76 -12.10 -2.25 6.71
C ALA A 76 -12.93 -0.96 6.82
N LEU A 77 -12.55 0.08 6.06
CA LEU A 77 -13.30 1.34 5.99
C LEU A 77 -14.70 1.11 5.38
N ALA A 78 -14.80 0.40 4.27
CA ALA A 78 -16.08 0.06 3.64
C ALA A 78 -16.99 -0.71 4.62
N SER A 79 -16.45 -1.72 5.31
CA SER A 79 -17.19 -2.49 6.31
C SER A 79 -17.70 -1.62 7.46
N THR A 80 -16.87 -0.66 7.91
CA THR A 80 -17.25 0.30 8.96
C THR A 80 -18.36 1.23 8.49
N LEU A 81 -18.28 1.74 7.26
CA LEU A 81 -19.30 2.61 6.67
C LEU A 81 -20.62 1.88 6.44
N ILE A 82 -20.60 0.64 5.93
CA ILE A 82 -21.78 -0.19 5.76
C ILE A 82 -22.44 -0.45 7.12
N LYS A 83 -21.67 -0.85 8.13
CA LYS A 83 -22.20 -1.04 9.49
C LYS A 83 -22.85 0.23 10.02
N LYS A 84 -22.15 1.37 9.91
CA LYS A 84 -22.67 2.68 10.31
C LYS A 84 -23.98 3.01 9.60
N LEU A 85 -24.10 2.72 8.30
CA LEU A 85 -25.30 2.94 7.52
C LEU A 85 -26.45 2.02 7.97
N SER A 86 -26.18 0.73 8.17
CA SER A 86 -27.17 -0.26 8.62
C SER A 86 -27.72 0.04 10.01
N ASP A 87 -26.87 0.53 10.91
CA ASP A 87 -27.26 0.92 12.26
C ASP A 87 -27.99 2.29 12.29
N MET A 88 -27.94 3.06 11.20
CA MET A 88 -28.48 4.41 11.15
C MET A 88 -30.01 4.41 11.01
N ARG A 89 -30.70 4.64 12.12
CA ARG A 89 -32.16 4.84 12.17
C ARG A 89 -32.52 6.26 12.53
N HIS A 90 -33.53 6.81 11.87
CA HIS A 90 -34.12 8.08 12.30
C HIS A 90 -34.88 7.89 13.60
N ASN A 91 -34.49 8.60 14.65
CA ASN A 91 -35.06 8.52 16.00
C ASN A 91 -35.87 9.76 16.38
N GLY A 92 -36.14 10.67 15.44
CA GLY A 92 -36.90 11.89 15.65
C GLY A 92 -36.18 13.00 16.42
N SER A 93 -34.96 12.77 16.94
CA SER A 93 -34.22 13.79 17.70
C SER A 93 -33.41 14.75 16.81
N LYS A 94 -32.94 14.28 15.65
CA LYS A 94 -32.31 15.10 14.61
C LYS A 94 -33.32 15.45 13.53
N GLY A 95 -33.16 16.60 12.86
CA GLY A 95 -34.00 16.96 11.72
C GLY A 95 -33.81 16.02 10.51
N VAL A 96 -34.89 15.73 9.77
CA VAL A 96 -34.87 14.84 8.59
C VAL A 96 -33.81 15.25 7.55
N ARG A 97 -33.64 16.56 7.33
CA ARG A 97 -32.61 17.10 6.41
C ARG A 97 -31.20 16.70 6.84
N GLN A 98 -30.91 16.75 8.14
CA GLN A 98 -29.60 16.39 8.68
C GLN A 98 -29.37 14.88 8.54
N HIS A 99 -30.37 14.06 8.87
CA HIS A 99 -30.29 12.61 8.69
C HIS A 99 -30.04 12.22 7.21
N ASN A 100 -30.75 12.85 6.26
CA ASN A 100 -30.52 12.62 4.84
C ASN A 100 -29.12 13.05 4.37
N MET A 101 -28.58 14.13 4.93
CA MET A 101 -27.23 14.58 4.61
C MET A 101 -26.18 13.57 5.09
N GLU A 102 -26.34 13.04 6.31
CA GLU A 102 -25.44 12.01 6.87
C GLU A 102 -25.46 10.72 6.03
N ILE A 103 -26.62 10.27 5.56
CA ILE A 103 -26.75 9.11 4.67
C ILE A 103 -26.06 9.37 3.32
N ARG A 104 -26.28 10.54 2.73
CA ARG A 104 -25.66 10.91 1.44
C ARG A 104 -24.15 11.00 1.53
N ASP A 105 -23.62 11.51 2.64
CA ASP A 105 -22.19 11.57 2.89
C ASP A 105 -21.57 10.17 2.94
N ILE A 106 -22.16 9.24 3.71
CA ILE A 106 -21.70 7.84 3.76
C ILE A 106 -21.77 7.18 2.38
N ALA A 107 -22.86 7.40 1.63
CA ALA A 107 -22.99 6.87 0.28
C ALA A 107 -21.93 7.44 -0.68
N ALA A 108 -21.57 8.72 -0.55
CA ALA A 108 -20.49 9.33 -1.34
C ALA A 108 -19.13 8.74 -0.97
N GLN A 109 -18.85 8.55 0.32
CA GLN A 109 -17.62 7.90 0.78
C GLN A 109 -17.50 6.46 0.25
N LEU A 110 -18.58 5.67 0.30
CA LEU A 110 -18.59 4.31 -0.24
C LEU A 110 -18.30 4.27 -1.74
N ARG A 111 -18.88 5.18 -2.53
CA ARG A 111 -18.58 5.29 -3.97
C ARG A 111 -17.12 5.64 -4.23
N GLY A 112 -16.50 6.41 -3.34
CA GLY A 112 -15.08 6.74 -3.42
C GLY A 112 -14.14 5.55 -3.14
N LEU A 113 -14.66 4.43 -2.60
CA LEU A 113 -13.90 3.21 -2.34
C LEU A 113 -13.99 2.17 -3.46
N GLU A 114 -14.88 2.36 -4.44
CA GLU A 114 -14.92 1.58 -5.67
C GLU A 114 -13.81 2.10 -6.62
N THR A 115 -12.58 1.63 -6.41
CA THR A 115 -11.45 1.81 -7.36
C THR A 115 -11.30 0.60 -8.27
#